data_AF-A0A7J4QU25-F1
#
_entry.id   AF-A0A7J4QU25-F1
#
_cell.length_a   1.000
_cell.length_b   1.000
_cell.length_c   1.000
_cell.angle_alpha   90.00
_cell.angle_beta   90.00
_cell.angle_gamma   90.00
#
_symmetry.space_group_name_H-M   'P 1'
#
loop_
_entity.id
_entity.type
_entity.pdbx_description
1 polymer ?
#
loop_
_entity_poly.entity_id
_entity_poly.type
_entity_poly.pdbx_seq_one_letter_code
_entity_poly.pdbx_strand_id
1 'polypeptide(L)'
;MREVTFFWKRSNVSHLVTGPITEVIQSMYFISYARRVPKDIRCIFKVHFQPGMGPADIERVGFIELIEVLMDAENDGDGTILLARLSHPASNLSARINGTSAVPGACFL
;
A
#
# COMPACT_ATOMS: atom_id res chain seq x y z
N MET A 1 1.89 -19.17 9.02
CA MET A 1 2.01 -17.98 8.16
C MET A 1 3.25 -17.24 8.63
N ARG A 2 4.30 -17.11 7.81
CA ARG A 2 5.53 -16.41 8.22
C ARG A 2 5.38 -14.94 7.86
N GLU A 3 5.33 -14.08 8.88
CA GLU A 3 5.43 -12.63 8.71
C GLU A 3 6.87 -12.29 8.31
N VAL A 4 7.03 -11.58 7.20
CA VAL A 4 8.32 -11.04 6.76
C VAL A 4 8.24 -9.53 6.87
N THR A 5 8.96 -8.97 7.82
CA THR A 5 9.00 -7.53 8.08
C THR A 5 10.29 -6.96 7.51
N PHE A 6 10.18 -6.03 6.57
CA PHE A 6 11.32 -5.29 6.04
C PHE A 6 11.47 -3.98 6.81
N PHE A 7 12.70 -3.66 7.22
CA PHE A 7 13.05 -2.41 7.89
C PHE A 7 14.01 -1.60 7.01
N TRP A 8 13.79 -0.29 6.93
CA TRP A 8 14.69 0.64 6.26
C TRP A 8 14.88 1.90 7.11
N LYS A 9 16.06 2.53 7.01
CA LYS A 9 16.33 3.84 7.64
C LYS A 9 15.68 4.93 6.80
N ARG A 10 14.99 5.90 7.43
CA ARG A 10 14.31 7.03 6.75
C ARG A 10 15.19 7.74 5.72
N SER A 11 16.48 7.91 6.02
CA SER A 11 17.48 8.50 5.11
C SER A 11 17.62 7.78 3.77
N ASN A 12 17.26 6.49 3.71
CA ASN A 12 17.42 5.65 2.53
C ASN A 12 16.09 5.43 1.80
N VAL A 13 14.96 5.86 2.38
CA VAL A 13 13.61 5.71 1.80
C VAL A 13 13.40 6.68 0.65
N SER A 14 13.99 7.87 0.73
CA SER A 14 13.98 8.86 -0.35
C SER A 14 14.56 8.32 -1.66
N HIS A 15 15.46 7.34 -1.60
CA HIS A 15 16.04 6.68 -2.77
C HIS A 15 15.17 5.53 -3.33
N LEU A 16 14.12 5.15 -2.60
CA LEU A 16 13.14 4.16 -3.03
C LEU A 16 11.92 4.90 -3.60
N VAL A 17 11.23 4.26 -4.54
CA VAL A 17 9.94 4.77 -5.09
C VAL A 17 8.92 5.05 -3.97
N THR A 18 9.09 4.42 -2.80
CA THR A 18 8.27 4.56 -1.60
C THR A 18 8.65 5.74 -0.69
N GLY A 19 9.67 6.54 -1.03
CA GLY A 19 10.09 7.75 -0.30
C GLY A 19 8.95 8.64 0.19
N PRO A 20 8.07 9.09 -0.73
CA PRO A 20 6.94 9.96 -0.42
C PRO A 20 5.95 9.39 0.62
N ILE A 21 5.85 8.05 0.78
CA ILE A 21 5.01 7.46 1.85
C ILE A 21 5.42 8.02 3.20
N THR A 22 6.72 8.14 3.47
CA THR A 22 7.21 8.49 4.81
C THR A 22 6.99 9.95 5.19
N GLU A 23 6.62 10.80 4.23
CA GLU A 23 6.26 12.19 4.45
C GLU A 23 4.79 12.38 4.82
N VAL A 24 3.93 11.47 4.36
CA VAL A 24 2.46 11.54 4.53
C VAL A 24 1.97 10.55 5.59
N ILE A 25 2.56 9.36 5.62
CA ILE A 25 2.10 8.20 6.38
C ILE A 25 3.15 7.83 7.43
N GLN A 26 2.73 7.77 8.68
CA GLN A 26 3.53 7.26 9.80
C GLN A 26 3.55 5.74 9.81
N SER A 27 2.39 5.10 9.64
CA SER A 27 2.27 3.65 9.51
C SER A 27 1.05 3.27 8.66
N MET A 28 1.15 2.16 7.94
CA MET A 28 0.08 1.64 7.09
C MET A 28 0.01 0.13 7.24
N TYR A 29 -1.16 -0.35 7.62
CA TYR A 29 -1.44 -1.76 7.86
C TYR A 29 -2.42 -2.25 6.79
N PHE A 30 -2.03 -3.31 6.09
CA PHE A 30 -2.92 -4.01 5.17
C PHE A 30 -3.97 -4.78 5.95
N ILE A 31 -5.25 -4.54 5.66
CA ILE A 31 -6.37 -5.29 6.25
C ILE A 31 -6.79 -6.40 5.28
N SER A 32 -7.17 -6.03 4.06
CA SER A 32 -7.68 -6.98 3.07
C SER A 32 -7.62 -6.44 1.64
N TYR A 33 -7.78 -7.34 0.67
CA TYR A 33 -7.98 -6.96 -0.73
C TYR A 33 -9.48 -6.78 -0.97
N ALA A 34 -9.89 -5.62 -1.48
CA ALA A 34 -11.21 -5.44 -2.09
C ALA A 34 -11.22 -5.97 -3.53
N ARG A 35 -10.09 -5.83 -4.24
CA ARG A 35 -9.89 -6.36 -5.59
C ARG A 35 -8.39 -6.61 -5.85
N ARG A 36 -8.04 -7.69 -6.55
CA ARG A 36 -6.64 -8.02 -6.87
C ARG A 36 -6.50 -8.50 -8.31
N VAL A 37 -6.78 -7.61 -9.26
CA VAL A 37 -6.59 -7.86 -10.69
C VAL A 37 -5.36 -7.07 -11.15
N PRO A 38 -4.54 -7.58 -12.09
CA PRO A 38 -3.44 -6.79 -12.66
C PRO A 38 -3.95 -5.43 -13.15
N LYS A 39 -3.23 -4.34 -12.83
CA LYS A 39 -3.61 -2.94 -13.11
C LYS A 39 -4.79 -2.38 -12.29
N ASP A 40 -5.50 -3.20 -11.51
CA ASP A 40 -6.58 -2.77 -10.60
C ASP A 40 -6.51 -3.54 -9.27
N ILE A 41 -5.54 -3.13 -8.44
CA ILE A 41 -5.35 -3.67 -7.08
C ILE A 41 -5.93 -2.66 -6.10
N ARG A 42 -6.98 -3.07 -5.39
CA ARG A 42 -7.65 -2.26 -4.37
C ARG A 42 -7.52 -2.95 -3.04
N CYS A 43 -7.03 -2.21 -2.07
CA CYS A 43 -6.76 -2.70 -0.73
C CYS A 43 -7.47 -1.82 0.29
N ILE A 44 -7.90 -2.45 1.37
CA ILE A 44 -8.33 -1.77 2.57
C ILE A 44 -7.13 -1.66 3.49
N PHE A 45 -6.80 -0.44 3.89
CA PHE A 45 -5.69 -0.14 4.79
C PHE A 45 -6.20 0.54 6.06
N LYS A 46 -5.55 0.26 7.18
CA LYS A 46 -5.56 1.15 8.35
C LYS A 46 -4.31 2.02 8.26
N VAL A 47 -4.48 3.34 8.22
CA VAL A 47 -3.41 4.30 8.00
C VAL A 47 -3.33 5.27 9.16
N HIS A 48 -2.12 5.48 9.67
CA HIS A 48 -1.81 6.56 10.59
C HIS A 48 -0.99 7.60 9.82
N PHE A 49 -1.51 8.81 9.75
CA PHE A 49 -0.88 9.93 9.06
C PHE A 49 0.21 10.58 9.91
N GLN A 50 1.14 11.27 9.26
CA GLN A 50 2.05 12.16 9.97
C GLN A 50 1.28 13.34 10.60
N PRO A 51 1.81 13.97 11.66
CA PRO A 51 1.16 15.14 12.26
C PRO A 51 0.85 16.23 11.23
N GLY A 52 -0.40 16.68 11.18
CA GLY A 52 -0.87 17.70 10.24
C GLY A 52 -1.19 17.19 8.82
N MET A 53 -1.08 15.89 8.57
CA MET A 53 -1.47 15.25 7.31
C MET A 53 -2.80 14.51 7.47
N GLY A 54 -3.50 14.27 6.36
CA GLY A 54 -4.75 13.50 6.35
C GLY A 54 -4.97 12.75 5.03
N PRO A 55 -6.17 12.18 4.83
CA PRO A 55 -6.49 11.40 3.63
C PRO A 55 -6.26 12.14 2.31
N ALA A 56 -6.48 13.46 2.29
CA ALA A 56 -6.24 14.29 1.11
C ALA A 56 -4.76 14.28 0.66
N ASP A 57 -3.82 14.19 1.60
CA ASP A 57 -2.39 14.20 1.31
C ASP A 57 -1.88 12.92 0.62
N ILE A 58 -2.72 11.88 0.52
CA ILE A 58 -2.36 10.63 -0.17
C ILE A 58 -1.98 10.86 -1.63
N GLU A 59 -2.53 11.88 -2.27
CA GLU A 59 -2.18 12.26 -3.65
C GLU A 59 -0.67 12.49 -3.84
N ARG A 60 0.02 12.92 -2.77
CA ARG A 60 1.48 13.18 -2.78
C ARG A 60 2.31 11.91 -2.86
N VAL A 61 1.73 10.74 -2.55
CA VAL A 61 2.42 9.45 -2.58
C VAL A 61 2.60 8.93 -4.02
N GLY A 62 1.73 9.36 -4.94
CA GLY A 62 1.83 9.10 -6.38
C GLY A 62 1.44 7.69 -6.85
N PHE A 63 1.74 6.64 -6.05
CA PHE A 63 1.37 5.26 -6.39
C PHE A 63 0.24 4.67 -5.53
N ILE A 64 -0.30 5.48 -4.62
CA ILE A 64 -1.50 5.19 -3.83
C ILE A 64 -2.55 6.21 -4.26
N GLU A 65 -3.71 5.73 -4.67
CA GLU A 65 -4.86 6.56 -4.98
C GLU A 65 -5.97 6.26 -3.98
N LEU A 66 -6.43 7.29 -3.27
CA LEU A 66 -7.56 7.18 -2.37
C LEU A 66 -8.85 7.02 -3.19
N ILE A 67 -9.61 5.95 -2.93
CA ILE A 67 -10.93 5.74 -3.52
C ILE A 67 -12.01 6.24 -2.54
N GLU A 68 -11.91 5.81 -1.29
CA GLU A 68 -12.94 6.08 -0.28
C GLU A 68 -12.34 6.01 1.13
N VAL A 69 -12.84 6.87 2.03
CA VAL A 69 -12.60 6.77 3.47
C VAL A 69 -13.72 5.93 4.06
N LEU A 70 -13.39 4.75 4.57
CA LEU A 70 -14.37 3.82 5.14
C LEU A 70 -14.65 4.11 6.63
N MET A 71 -13.66 4.66 7.34
CA MET A 71 -13.79 5.04 8.75
C MET A 71 -12.75 6.10 9.10
N ASP A 72 -13.19 7.21 9.68
CA ASP A 72 -12.31 8.23 10.24
C ASP A 72 -11.66 7.77 11.54
N ALA A 73 -10.53 8.38 11.89
CA ALA A 73 -9.92 8.16 13.20
C ALA A 73 -10.69 8.95 14.25
N GLU A 74 -11.11 8.30 15.35
CA GLU A 74 -11.85 8.96 16.42
C GLU A 74 -10.93 9.67 17.42
N ASN A 75 -9.69 9.17 17.60
CA ASN A 75 -8.72 9.70 18.56
C ASN A 75 -7.31 9.80 17.96
N ASP A 76 -6.46 10.64 18.56
CA ASP A 76 -5.03 10.68 18.30
C ASP A 76 -4.39 9.33 18.67
N GLY A 77 -4.11 8.51 17.65
CA GLY A 77 -3.58 7.15 17.80
C GLY A 77 -4.45 6.08 17.14
N ASP A 78 -5.72 6.39 16.85
CA ASP A 78 -6.52 5.58 15.95
C ASP A 78 -6.09 5.81 14.50
N GLY A 79 -6.25 4.78 13.68
CA GLY A 79 -5.86 4.82 12.27
C GLY A 79 -7.11 4.91 11.41
N THR A 80 -7.09 5.78 10.41
CA THR A 80 -8.15 5.93 9.42
C THR A 80 -8.20 4.69 8.54
N ILE A 81 -9.40 4.14 8.30
CA ILE A 81 -9.58 3.02 7.39
C ILE A 81 -9.93 3.55 6.00
N LEU A 82 -9.15 3.13 5.01
CA LEU A 82 -9.21 3.64 3.64
C LEU A 82 -9.33 2.51 2.64
N LEU A 83 -10.14 2.70 1.62
CA LEU A 83 -10.07 1.95 0.37
C LEU A 83 -9.15 2.71 -0.58
N ALA A 84 -8.04 2.10 -0.98
CA ALA A 84 -7.08 2.71 -1.90
C ALA A 84 -6.69 1.78 -3.04
N ARG A 85 -6.44 2.36 -4.22
CA ARG A 85 -5.84 1.67 -5.36
C ARG A 85 -4.32 1.79 -5.31
N LEU A 86 -3.64 0.67 -5.50
CA LEU A 86 -2.19 0.63 -5.63
C LEU A 86 -1.79 0.50 -7.10
N SER A 87 -0.98 1.43 -7.58
CA SER A 87 -0.40 1.42 -8.94
C SER A 87 1.09 1.06 -8.96
N HIS A 88 1.68 0.73 -7.81
CA HIS A 88 3.12 0.43 -7.71
C HIS A 88 3.51 -0.85 -8.48
N PRO A 89 4.63 -0.86 -9.25
CA PRO A 89 5.08 -2.04 -10.01
C PRO A 89 5.25 -3.30 -9.16
N ALA A 90 5.77 -3.19 -7.94
CA ALA A 90 5.91 -4.33 -7.03
C ALA A 90 4.56 -4.94 -6.58
N SER A 91 3.52 -4.11 -6.47
CA SER A 91 2.17 -4.59 -6.16
C SER A 91 1.60 -5.35 -7.36
N ASN A 92 1.85 -4.87 -8.58
CA ASN A 92 1.47 -5.55 -9.82
C ASN A 92 2.17 -6.89 -10.03
N LEU A 93 3.46 -7.01 -9.66
CA LEU A 93 4.18 -8.29 -9.69
C LEU A 93 3.56 -9.34 -8.76
N SER A 94 2.92 -8.89 -7.67
CA SER A 94 2.19 -9.76 -6.74
C SER A 94 0.72 -9.97 -7.15
N ALA A 95 0.15 -9.17 -8.07
CA ALA A 95 -1.24 -9.32 -8.47
C ALA A 95 -1.41 -10.65 -9.20
N ARG A 96 -2.26 -11.54 -8.65
CA ARG A 96 -2.52 -12.83 -9.29
C ARG A 96 -3.16 -12.56 -10.65
N ILE A 97 -2.44 -12.93 -11.71
CA ILE A 97 -3.06 -13.32 -12.97
C ILE A 97 -4.01 -14.46 -12.59
N ASN A 98 -5.27 -14.44 -13.02
CA ASN A 98 -6.25 -15.49 -12.76
C ASN A 98 -5.85 -16.80 -13.47
N GLY A 99 -4.76 -17.42 -13.02
CA GLY A 99 -4.12 -18.57 -13.62
C GLY A 99 -2.78 -18.80 -12.95
N THR A 100 -2.69 -19.82 -12.10
CA THR A 100 -1.42 -20.44 -11.79
C THR A 100 -0.91 -21.12 -13.05
N SER A 101 -0.06 -20.44 -13.83
CA SER A 101 0.80 -21.11 -14.80
C SER A 101 2.20 -21.20 -14.21
N ALA A 102 2.33 -21.93 -13.10
CA ALA A 102 3.61 -22.51 -12.73
C ALA A 102 3.74 -23.80 -13.56
N VAL A 103 4.35 -23.69 -14.74
CA VAL A 103 4.84 -24.89 -15.45
C VAL A 103 6.15 -25.26 -14.77
N PRO A 104 6.34 -26.48 -14.26
CA PRO A 104 7.62 -26.91 -13.73
C PRO A 104 8.71 -26.72 -14.79
N GLY A 105 9.74 -25.93 -14.48
CA GLY A 105 10.94 -25.79 -15.33
C GLY A 105 11.05 -24.54 -16.20
N ALA A 106 10.12 -23.58 -16.15
CA ALA A 106 10.29 -22.32 -16.89
C ALA A 106 9.90 -21.10 -16.04
N CYS A 107 10.88 -20.28 -15.71
CA CYS A 107 10.68 -18.93 -15.19
C CYS A 107 10.86 -17.96 -16.37
N PHE A 108 9.77 -17.33 -16.81
CA PHE A 108 9.85 -16.21 -17.73
C PHE A 108 9.82 -14.93 -16.90
N LEU A 109 10.98 -14.25 -16.86
CA LEU A 109 11.10 -12.86 -16.44
C LEU A 109 10.84 -11.94 -17.64
#